data_AF-A0A8J6B322-F1
#
_entry.id   AF-A0A8J6B322-F1
#
_cell.length_a   1.000
_cell.length_b   1.000
_cell.length_c   1.000
_cell.angle_alpha   90.00
_cell.angle_beta   90.00
_cell.angle_gamma   90.00
#
_symmetry.space_group_name_H-M   'P 1'
#
loop_
_entity.id
_entity.type
_entity.pdbx_description
1 polymer ?
#
loop_
_entity_poly.entity_id
_entity_poly.type
_entity_poly.pdbx_seq_one_letter_code
_entity_poly.pdbx_strand_id
1 'polypeptide(L)'
;MGDKANVNFRSLPLGLSERMFTEISIFIWELGMALLAATIVFWLPNIYLLDMNLTSIAENVIGAGINGYISAFEEVRYQYFQTYIMYSAASGAFCSVFTTFGNMIEDTYRLLYLGYPWTSPLNLVGTCVLAFLVYYIGRWAALKYKPSASKSLAESLEKLDNHDRRLRFQMDRDLEATDVAMFSLDTVGARQQVRARQGRVFGNLSSTDQVKLNEHLAVQIDKRDRHVSPWPKKRQIALLLLIYVIPATNLILFHVIPVSWYIAGAPKDNRELVDTFLISCMWNVSGAFVGKYLGSNPVKSNVHWGTFRVNILSCILIGTAHNILLYRHYFPGGDTRLFAIICQRFISDFCGSESSFAGFISDTMTLIRSPAVKKRIAVRNFIYNISSGVAIFLFVVFSVGFVTSYR
;
A
#
# COMPACT_ATOMS: atom_id res chain seq x y z
N MET A 1 -25.56 -39.92 -12.25
CA MET A 1 -26.56 -38.87 -11.96
C MET A 1 -26.24 -38.32 -10.59
N GLY A 2 -25.61 -37.15 -10.55
CA GLY A 2 -25.32 -36.42 -9.32
C GLY A 2 -25.49 -34.96 -9.69
N ASP A 3 -26.66 -34.42 -9.35
CA ASP A 3 -27.01 -33.03 -9.62
C ASP A 3 -25.99 -32.11 -8.93
N LYS A 4 -25.09 -31.53 -9.73
CA LYS A 4 -24.35 -30.35 -9.32
C LYS A 4 -25.38 -29.24 -9.20
N ALA A 5 -25.75 -28.92 -7.95
CA ALA A 5 -26.54 -27.76 -7.62
C ALA A 5 -25.94 -26.53 -8.31
N ASN A 6 -26.64 -26.06 -9.36
CA ASN A 6 -26.48 -24.71 -9.87
C ASN A 6 -26.90 -23.77 -8.73
N VAL A 7 -25.91 -23.34 -7.93
CA VAL A 7 -26.12 -22.26 -6.98
C VAL A 7 -26.34 -21.00 -7.81
N ASN A 8 -27.61 -20.69 -8.03
CA ASN A 8 -28.08 -19.48 -8.67
C ASN A 8 -27.81 -18.33 -7.68
N PHE A 9 -26.73 -17.57 -7.88
CA PHE A 9 -26.30 -16.47 -7.01
C PHE A 9 -27.18 -15.20 -7.10
N ARG A 10 -28.48 -15.34 -7.35
CA ARG A 10 -29.42 -14.21 -7.44
C ARG A 10 -29.89 -13.66 -6.10
N SER A 11 -29.40 -14.17 -4.98
CA SER A 11 -29.82 -13.71 -3.66
C SER A 11 -28.62 -13.45 -2.75
N LEU A 12 -27.83 -12.43 -3.07
CA LEU A 12 -27.15 -11.68 -2.02
C LEU A 12 -28.23 -11.01 -1.15
N PRO A 13 -28.22 -11.20 0.19
CA PRO A 13 -29.37 -10.93 1.05
C PRO A 13 -29.75 -9.44 1.22
N LEU A 14 -29.20 -8.51 0.44
CA LEU A 14 -29.39 -7.06 0.65
C LEU A 14 -29.58 -6.22 -0.63
N GLY A 15 -29.74 -6.81 -1.81
CA GLY A 15 -29.92 -6.03 -3.05
C GLY A 15 -28.75 -5.08 -3.40
N LEU A 16 -27.61 -5.23 -2.71
CA LEU A 16 -26.38 -4.50 -3.00
C LEU A 16 -25.76 -5.04 -4.27
N SER A 17 -25.36 -4.16 -5.17
CA SER A 17 -24.60 -4.57 -6.35
C SER A 17 -23.27 -5.22 -5.93
N GLU A 18 -22.81 -6.24 -6.67
CA GLU A 18 -21.54 -6.94 -6.38
C GLU A 18 -20.34 -5.97 -6.30
N ARG A 19 -20.40 -4.86 -7.03
CA ARG A 19 -19.46 -3.75 -6.95
C ARG A 19 -19.45 -3.10 -5.57
N MET A 20 -20.61 -2.76 -5.04
CA MET A 20 -20.70 -2.10 -3.73
C MET A 20 -20.19 -3.01 -2.60
N PHE A 21 -20.48 -4.31 -2.66
CA PHE A 21 -19.94 -5.28 -1.69
C PHE A 21 -18.41 -5.38 -1.75
N THR A 22 -17.85 -5.33 -2.96
CA THR A 22 -16.40 -5.32 -3.19
C THR A 22 -15.74 -4.09 -2.59
N GLU A 23 -16.25 -2.90 -2.88
CA GLU A 23 -15.70 -1.63 -2.37
C GLU A 23 -15.76 -1.57 -0.83
N ILE A 24 -16.88 -1.98 -0.23
CA ILE A 24 -17.02 -2.06 1.23
C ILE A 24 -16.00 -3.03 1.81
N SER A 25 -15.80 -4.19 1.18
CA SER A 25 -14.85 -5.19 1.64
C SER A 25 -13.41 -4.65 1.59
N ILE A 26 -13.03 -3.97 0.50
CA ILE A 26 -11.73 -3.32 0.36
C ILE A 26 -11.53 -2.28 1.46
N PHE A 27 -12.51 -1.39 1.63
CA PHE A 27 -12.46 -0.34 2.65
C PHE A 27 -12.28 -0.91 4.07
N ILE A 28 -13.06 -1.94 4.43
CA ILE A 28 -12.96 -2.58 5.74
C ILE A 28 -11.55 -3.13 5.95
N TRP A 29 -11.03 -3.91 5.00
CA TRP A 29 -9.68 -4.47 5.09
C TRP A 29 -8.59 -3.40 5.23
N GLU A 30 -8.71 -2.30 4.50
CA GLU A 30 -7.76 -1.19 4.57
C GLU A 30 -7.81 -0.49 5.92
N LEU A 31 -9.01 -0.20 6.41
CA LEU A 31 -9.21 0.40 7.72
C LEU A 31 -8.63 -0.49 8.83
N GLY A 32 -8.92 -1.80 8.80
CA GLY A 32 -8.40 -2.75 9.78
C GLY A 32 -6.88 -2.85 9.77
N MET A 33 -6.28 -2.91 8.59
CA MET A 33 -4.82 -2.98 8.40
C MET A 33 -4.11 -1.68 8.81
N ALA A 34 -4.68 -0.52 8.49
CA ALA A 34 -4.16 0.78 8.92
C ALA A 34 -4.23 0.94 10.44
N LEU A 35 -5.36 0.56 11.07
CA LEU A 35 -5.52 0.61 12.53
C LEU A 35 -4.55 -0.33 13.25
N LEU A 36 -4.34 -1.53 12.72
CA LEU A 36 -3.36 -2.46 13.27
C LEU A 36 -1.95 -1.88 13.22
N ALA A 37 -1.54 -1.34 12.07
CA ALA A 37 -0.24 -0.69 11.93
C ALA A 37 -0.09 0.52 12.88
N ALA A 38 -1.08 1.40 12.93
CA ALA A 38 -1.07 2.60 13.78
C ALA A 38 -0.93 2.23 15.26
N THR A 39 -1.62 1.16 15.68
CA THR A 39 -1.52 0.64 17.04
C THR A 39 -0.11 0.13 17.33
N ILE A 40 0.48 -0.65 16.42
CA ILE A 40 1.84 -1.16 16.59
C ILE A 40 2.85 -0.01 16.68
N VAL A 41 2.82 0.92 15.72
CA VAL A 41 3.73 2.08 15.65
C VAL A 41 3.62 2.94 16.90
N PHE A 42 2.40 3.19 17.40
CA PHE A 42 2.21 4.01 18.60
C PHE A 42 2.91 3.42 19.85
N TRP A 43 2.92 2.10 19.99
CA TRP A 43 3.50 1.42 21.15
C TRP A 43 4.99 1.12 21.01
N LEU A 44 5.56 1.26 19.81
CA LEU A 44 6.99 1.08 19.62
C LEU A 44 7.75 2.26 20.23
N PRO A 45 8.70 2.01 21.16
CA PRO A 45 9.50 3.08 21.72
C PRO A 45 10.46 3.62 20.66
N ASN A 46 10.66 4.94 20.64
CA ASN A 46 11.73 5.54 19.84
C ASN A 46 13.09 5.24 20.49
N ILE A 47 13.89 4.40 19.82
CA ILE A 47 15.23 4.02 20.25
C ILE A 47 16.24 4.81 19.42
N TYR A 48 17.08 5.58 20.09
CA TYR A 48 18.11 6.38 19.44
C TYR A 48 19.50 5.77 19.63
N LEU A 49 20.28 5.69 18.55
CA LEU A 49 21.70 5.31 18.57
C LEU A 49 22.46 6.26 17.65
N LEU A 50 23.51 6.92 18.16
CA LEU A 50 24.23 7.97 17.43
C LEU A 50 23.27 9.06 16.90
N ASP A 51 22.27 9.41 17.70
CA ASP A 51 21.18 10.36 17.38
C ASP A 51 20.28 9.98 16.19
N MET A 52 20.49 8.81 15.58
CA MET A 52 19.60 8.24 14.57
C MET A 52 18.44 7.51 15.24
N ASN A 53 17.23 7.70 14.70
CA ASN A 53 16.04 6.98 15.15
C ASN A 53 16.06 5.54 14.60
N LEU A 54 16.60 4.59 15.38
CA LEU A 54 16.66 3.19 14.96
C LEU A 54 15.27 2.57 14.79
N THR A 55 14.27 3.06 15.53
CA THR A 55 12.88 2.58 15.41
C THR A 55 12.33 2.89 14.03
N SER A 56 12.48 4.13 13.55
CA SER A 56 12.05 4.52 12.20
C SER A 56 12.79 3.74 11.09
N ILE A 57 14.11 3.53 11.25
CA ILE A 57 14.88 2.70 10.32
C ILE A 57 14.35 1.26 10.31
N ALA A 58 14.13 0.66 11.49
CA ALA A 58 13.64 -0.70 11.62
C ALA A 58 12.24 -0.86 11.02
N GLU A 59 11.32 0.07 11.29
CA GLU A 59 9.97 0.14 10.71
C GLU A 59 10.03 0.16 9.18
N ASN A 60 10.82 1.07 8.60
CA ASN A 60 11.01 1.19 7.16
C ASN A 60 11.58 -0.10 6.53
N VAL A 61 12.57 -0.71 7.17
CA VAL A 61 13.23 -1.93 6.69
C VAL A 61 12.33 -3.16 6.81
N ILE A 62 11.66 -3.34 7.95
CA ILE A 62 10.71 -4.43 8.19
C ILE A 62 9.52 -4.31 7.24
N GLY A 63 8.96 -3.10 7.10
CA GLY A 63 7.85 -2.85 6.19
C GLY A 63 8.23 -3.10 4.73
N ALA A 64 9.44 -2.74 4.30
CA ALA A 64 9.95 -3.12 2.98
C ALA A 64 10.04 -4.65 2.81
N GLY A 65 10.47 -5.38 3.84
CA GLY A 65 10.47 -6.85 3.86
C GLY A 65 9.08 -7.47 3.74
N ILE A 66 8.13 -6.97 4.53
CA ILE A 66 6.71 -7.38 4.48
C ILE A 66 6.15 -7.11 3.08
N ASN A 67 6.40 -5.94 2.51
CA ASN A 67 5.93 -5.61 1.16
C ASN A 67 6.61 -6.48 0.08
N GLY A 68 7.90 -6.81 0.24
CA GLY A 68 8.60 -7.76 -0.61
C GLY A 68 7.99 -9.16 -0.57
N TYR A 69 7.61 -9.62 0.62
CA TYR A 69 6.90 -10.89 0.81
C TYR A 69 5.52 -10.86 0.14
N ILE A 70 4.71 -9.82 0.40
CA ILE A 70 3.35 -9.66 -0.15
C ILE A 70 3.39 -9.57 -1.69
N SER A 71 4.26 -8.74 -2.25
CA SER A 71 4.38 -8.55 -3.72
C SER A 71 4.64 -9.86 -4.46
N ALA A 72 5.38 -10.79 -3.85
CA ALA A 72 5.62 -12.11 -4.44
C ALA A 72 4.35 -12.97 -4.48
N PHE A 73 3.47 -12.83 -3.48
CA PHE A 73 2.19 -13.51 -3.48
C PHE A 73 1.22 -12.86 -4.46
N GLU A 74 1.16 -11.53 -4.54
CA GLU A 74 0.30 -10.83 -5.51
C GLU A 74 0.54 -11.27 -6.95
N GLU A 75 1.76 -11.66 -7.30
CA GLU A 75 2.11 -12.20 -8.63
C GLU A 75 1.59 -13.64 -8.92
N VAL A 76 1.02 -14.33 -7.92
CA VAL A 76 0.48 -15.70 -8.10
C VAL A 76 -0.82 -15.67 -8.90
N ARG A 77 -0.86 -16.36 -10.06
CA ARG A 77 -2.11 -16.56 -10.82
C ARG A 77 -3.12 -17.40 -10.03
N TYR A 78 -4.40 -17.03 -10.12
CA TYR A 78 -5.56 -17.68 -9.48
C TYR A 78 -5.53 -17.64 -7.95
N GLN A 79 -5.73 -16.45 -7.38
CA GLN A 79 -5.96 -16.28 -5.95
C GLN A 79 -7.45 -16.17 -5.64
N TYR A 80 -7.80 -16.50 -4.39
CA TYR A 80 -9.11 -16.13 -3.85
C TYR A 80 -9.19 -14.61 -3.78
N PHE A 81 -10.31 -14.05 -4.25
CA PHE A 81 -10.56 -12.62 -4.27
C PHE A 81 -10.26 -11.91 -2.94
N GLN A 82 -10.65 -12.51 -1.83
CA GLN A 82 -10.36 -11.96 -0.51
C GLN A 82 -8.89 -11.93 -0.14
N THR A 83 -8.11 -12.91 -0.61
CA THR A 83 -6.67 -12.92 -0.40
C THR A 83 -6.02 -11.78 -1.16
N TYR A 84 -6.51 -11.48 -2.36
CA TYR A 84 -6.08 -10.32 -3.13
C TYR A 84 -6.40 -9.00 -2.41
N ILE A 85 -7.63 -8.84 -1.89
CA ILE A 85 -7.99 -7.66 -1.11
C ILE A 85 -7.10 -7.53 0.13
N MET A 86 -6.86 -8.63 0.86
CA MET A 86 -6.03 -8.62 2.05
C MET A 86 -4.58 -8.22 1.73
N TYR A 87 -4.00 -8.72 0.63
CA TYR A 87 -2.65 -8.32 0.21
C TYR A 87 -2.59 -6.85 -0.22
N SER A 88 -3.59 -6.40 -1.00
CA SER A 88 -3.73 -4.99 -1.37
C SER A 88 -3.85 -4.09 -0.15
N ALA A 89 -4.63 -4.47 0.86
CA ALA A 89 -4.77 -3.72 2.11
C ALA A 89 -3.50 -3.77 2.96
N ALA A 90 -2.80 -4.90 3.01
CA ALA A 90 -1.53 -5.01 3.73
C ALA A 90 -0.41 -4.18 3.06
N SER A 91 -0.34 -4.16 1.73
CA SER A 91 0.62 -3.33 0.99
C SER A 91 0.25 -1.84 1.05
N GLY A 92 -1.01 -1.51 0.75
CA GLY A 92 -1.47 -0.14 0.58
C GLY A 92 -1.87 0.61 1.85
N ALA A 93 -2.29 -0.10 2.91
CA ALA A 93 -2.71 0.53 4.17
C ALA A 93 -1.74 0.21 5.32
N PHE A 94 -1.48 -1.08 5.60
CA PHE A 94 -0.56 -1.45 6.69
C PHE A 94 0.85 -0.92 6.44
N CYS A 95 1.46 -1.22 5.29
CA CYS A 95 2.83 -0.76 5.01
C CYS A 95 2.91 0.76 4.78
N SER A 96 1.80 1.43 4.45
CA SER A 96 1.76 2.90 4.38
C SER A 96 1.86 3.52 5.76
N VAL A 97 1.09 3.02 6.73
CA VAL A 97 1.18 3.49 8.13
C VAL A 97 2.48 3.06 8.80
N PHE A 98 2.94 1.84 8.53
CA PHE A 98 4.10 1.26 9.17
C PHE A 98 5.44 1.80 8.65
N THR A 99 5.47 2.46 7.49
CA THR A 99 6.71 3.00 6.91
C THR A 99 6.52 4.43 6.46
N THR A 100 7.53 5.27 6.65
CA THR A 100 7.38 6.72 6.50
C THR A 100 8.53 7.30 5.71
N PHE A 101 8.27 7.71 4.46
CA PHE A 101 9.29 8.37 3.63
C PHE A 101 9.57 9.78 4.15
N GLY A 102 8.51 10.54 4.47
CA GLY A 102 8.62 11.90 4.98
C GLY A 102 9.47 11.99 6.26
N ASN A 103 9.20 11.14 7.25
CA ASN A 103 9.94 11.13 8.52
C ASN A 103 11.42 10.75 8.31
N MET A 104 11.74 9.86 7.36
CA MET A 104 13.13 9.57 7.01
C MET A 104 13.87 10.82 6.48
N ILE A 105 13.21 11.64 5.65
CA ILE A 105 13.78 12.90 5.15
C ILE A 105 13.93 13.91 6.29
N GLU A 106 12.92 14.04 7.14
CA GLU A 106 12.94 14.91 8.31
C GLU A 106 14.07 14.54 9.29
N ASP A 107 14.20 13.26 9.66
CA ASP A 107 15.28 12.77 10.55
C ASP A 107 16.66 13.02 9.93
N THR A 108 16.77 12.84 8.61
CA THR A 108 18.01 13.14 7.86
C THR A 108 18.38 14.63 7.97
N TYR A 109 17.39 15.52 7.86
CA TYR A 109 17.59 16.95 8.08
C TYR A 109 17.91 17.28 9.53
N ARG A 110 17.21 16.68 10.50
CA ARG A 110 17.45 16.89 11.93
C ARG A 110 18.91 16.59 12.29
N LEU A 111 19.46 15.49 11.78
CA LEU A 111 20.87 15.12 11.97
C LEU A 111 21.83 16.15 11.35
N LEU A 112 21.51 16.66 10.16
CA LEU A 112 22.29 17.71 9.52
C LEU A 112 22.27 19.01 10.35
N TYR A 113 21.09 19.41 10.83
CA TYR A 113 20.88 20.60 11.64
C TYR A 113 21.61 20.53 12.98
N LEU A 114 21.63 19.34 13.62
CA LEU A 114 22.37 19.09 14.86
C LEU A 114 23.90 19.01 14.68
N GLY A 115 24.41 19.16 13.46
CA GLY A 115 25.85 19.17 13.19
C GLY A 115 26.46 17.77 13.04
N TYR A 116 25.67 16.77 12.67
CA TYR A 116 26.14 15.41 12.39
C TYR A 116 26.17 15.11 10.88
N PRO A 117 27.17 15.63 10.13
CA PRO A 117 27.21 15.55 8.68
C PRO A 117 27.41 14.14 8.14
N TRP A 118 27.91 13.21 8.95
CA TRP A 118 28.16 11.82 8.55
C TRP A 118 26.99 10.88 8.85
N THR A 119 26.26 11.12 9.94
CA THR A 119 25.11 10.28 10.31
C THR A 119 23.88 10.60 9.44
N SER A 120 23.73 11.85 8.97
CA SER A 120 22.67 12.26 8.06
C SER A 120 22.66 11.44 6.74
N PRO A 121 23.74 11.40 5.92
CA PRO A 121 23.77 10.58 4.72
C PRO A 121 23.77 9.07 5.04
N LEU A 122 24.32 8.66 6.19
CA LEU A 122 24.25 7.27 6.63
C LEU A 122 22.82 6.83 6.93
N ASN A 123 22.02 7.67 7.57
CA ASN A 123 20.60 7.42 7.83
C ASN A 123 19.83 7.23 6.52
N LEU A 124 19.99 8.16 5.59
CA LEU A 124 19.30 8.12 4.30
C LEU A 124 19.73 6.91 3.43
N VAL A 125 21.03 6.77 3.20
CA VAL A 125 21.57 5.73 2.31
C VAL A 125 21.49 4.35 2.98
N GLY A 126 21.82 4.27 4.27
CA GLY A 126 21.79 3.04 5.05
C GLY A 126 20.38 2.46 5.12
N THR A 127 19.36 3.29 5.39
CA THR A 127 17.96 2.85 5.40
C THR A 127 17.54 2.31 4.04
N CYS A 128 17.89 2.99 2.94
CA CYS A 128 17.59 2.53 1.59
C CYS A 128 18.27 1.20 1.26
N VAL A 129 19.57 1.07 1.52
CA VAL A 129 20.33 -0.17 1.23
C VAL A 129 19.77 -1.35 2.03
N LEU A 130 19.54 -1.17 3.34
CA LEU A 130 18.96 -2.20 4.20
C LEU A 130 17.55 -2.58 3.74
N ALA A 131 16.73 -1.61 3.36
CA ALA A 131 15.37 -1.85 2.89
C ALA A 131 15.35 -2.65 1.59
N PHE A 132 16.24 -2.37 0.62
CA PHE A 132 16.36 -3.20 -0.59
C PHE A 132 16.78 -4.63 -0.25
N LEU A 133 17.78 -4.82 0.62
CA LEU A 133 18.23 -6.14 1.03
C LEU A 133 17.10 -6.93 1.69
N VAL A 134 16.40 -6.32 2.64
CA VAL A 134 15.31 -6.98 3.37
C VAL A 134 14.08 -7.21 2.50
N TYR A 135 13.78 -6.31 1.55
CA TYR A 135 12.78 -6.55 0.51
C TYR A 135 13.12 -7.81 -0.31
N TYR A 136 14.37 -7.95 -0.76
CA TYR A 136 14.82 -9.14 -1.49
C TYR A 136 14.71 -10.41 -0.64
N ILE A 137 15.07 -10.35 0.65
CA ILE A 137 14.96 -11.47 1.59
C ILE A 137 13.49 -11.87 1.76
N GLY A 138 12.59 -10.91 2.02
CA GLY A 138 11.16 -11.14 2.18
C GLY A 138 10.56 -11.79 0.93
N ARG A 139 10.92 -11.27 -0.25
CA ARG A 139 10.51 -11.84 -1.52
C ARG A 139 11.04 -13.25 -1.73
N TRP A 140 12.32 -13.50 -1.45
CA TRP A 140 12.93 -14.82 -1.58
C TRP A 140 12.26 -15.84 -0.65
N ALA A 141 11.94 -15.44 0.59
CA ALA A 141 11.21 -16.28 1.54
C ALA A 141 9.81 -16.66 1.01
N ALA A 142 9.08 -15.71 0.41
CA ALA A 142 7.79 -15.98 -0.21
C ALA A 142 7.90 -16.97 -1.39
N LEU A 143 8.89 -16.77 -2.28
CA LEU A 143 9.13 -17.67 -3.42
C LEU A 143 9.53 -19.08 -2.99
N LYS A 144 10.29 -19.22 -1.89
CA LYS A 144 10.64 -20.51 -1.30
C LYS A 144 9.40 -21.23 -0.76
N TYR A 145 8.49 -20.49 -0.12
CA TYR A 145 7.24 -21.05 0.41
C TYR A 145 6.26 -21.46 -0.70
N LYS A 146 6.15 -20.66 -1.76
CA LYS A 146 5.24 -20.92 -2.89
C LYS A 146 5.96 -20.77 -4.24
N PRO A 147 6.67 -21.82 -4.71
CA PRO A 147 7.42 -21.79 -5.96
C PRO A 147 6.57 -21.47 -7.21
N SER A 148 5.26 -21.70 -7.14
CA SER A 148 4.31 -21.39 -8.23
C SER A 148 4.27 -19.90 -8.59
N ALA A 149 4.61 -19.00 -7.66
CA ALA A 149 4.77 -17.56 -7.92
C ALA A 149 5.95 -17.26 -8.86
N SER A 150 7.04 -18.05 -8.75
CA SER A 150 8.19 -17.93 -9.65
C SER A 150 7.83 -18.34 -11.08
N LYS A 151 6.99 -19.38 -11.22
CA LYS A 151 6.54 -19.89 -12.53
C LYS A 151 5.59 -18.94 -13.25
N SER A 152 4.69 -18.24 -12.54
CA SER A 152 3.78 -17.27 -13.18
C SER A 152 4.53 -16.07 -13.76
N LEU A 153 5.53 -15.57 -13.04
CA LEU A 153 6.41 -14.50 -13.50
C LEU A 153 7.33 -14.96 -14.64
N ALA A 154 7.94 -16.15 -14.52
CA ALA A 154 8.75 -16.72 -15.60
C ALA A 154 7.92 -16.94 -16.88
N GLU A 155 6.68 -17.40 -16.75
CA GLU A 155 5.76 -17.52 -17.90
C GLU A 155 5.35 -16.17 -18.49
N SER A 156 5.10 -15.13 -17.69
CA SER A 156 4.79 -13.79 -18.24
C SER A 156 6.01 -13.15 -18.90
N LEU A 157 7.22 -13.37 -18.38
CA LEU A 157 8.48 -12.95 -18.98
C LEU A 157 8.79 -13.70 -20.28
N GLU A 158 8.62 -15.03 -20.30
CA GLU A 158 8.84 -15.88 -21.48
C GLU A 158 7.80 -15.64 -22.58
N LYS A 159 6.55 -15.30 -22.21
CA LYS A 159 5.50 -14.87 -23.16
C LYS A 159 5.79 -13.51 -23.80
N LEU A 160 6.58 -12.65 -23.13
CA LEU A 160 6.98 -11.35 -23.63
C LEU A 160 8.24 -11.39 -24.53
N ASP A 161 8.95 -12.52 -24.66
CA ASP A 161 10.12 -12.61 -25.54
C ASP A 161 9.82 -13.23 -26.92
N ASN A 162 8.75 -14.02 -27.04
CA ASN A 162 8.41 -14.72 -28.27
C ASN A 162 7.22 -14.04 -28.99
N HIS A 163 7.36 -13.71 -30.29
CA HIS A 163 6.40 -12.86 -31.02
C HIS A 163 4.97 -13.43 -31.04
N ASP A 164 4.83 -14.75 -31.25
CA ASP A 164 3.53 -15.44 -31.23
C ASP A 164 2.92 -15.51 -29.82
N ARG A 165 3.77 -15.54 -28.78
CA ARG A 165 3.30 -15.55 -27.39
C ARG A 165 2.98 -14.14 -26.89
N ARG A 166 3.62 -13.08 -27.42
CA ARG A 166 3.20 -11.67 -27.22
C ARG A 166 1.82 -11.43 -27.78
N LEU A 167 1.52 -11.99 -28.95
CA LEU A 167 0.22 -11.86 -29.59
C LEU A 167 -0.86 -12.57 -28.75
N ARG A 168 -0.57 -13.77 -28.25
CA ARG A 168 -1.45 -14.46 -27.28
C ARG A 168 -1.60 -13.73 -25.95
N PHE A 169 -0.53 -13.13 -25.44
CA PHE A 169 -0.56 -12.33 -24.20
C PHE A 169 -1.31 -11.01 -24.38
N GLN A 170 -1.18 -10.35 -25.54
CA GLN A 170 -1.98 -9.19 -25.92
C GLN A 170 -3.45 -9.60 -26.08
N MET A 171 -3.74 -10.79 -26.63
CA MET A 171 -5.10 -11.33 -26.67
C MET A 171 -5.65 -11.65 -25.29
N ASP A 172 -4.87 -12.26 -24.39
CA ASP A 172 -5.27 -12.52 -23.00
C ASP A 172 -5.51 -11.20 -22.24
N ARG A 173 -4.64 -10.20 -22.46
CA ARG A 173 -4.76 -8.87 -21.84
C ARG A 173 -5.91 -8.05 -22.41
N ASP A 174 -6.16 -8.15 -23.72
CA ASP A 174 -7.30 -7.52 -24.36
C ASP A 174 -8.59 -8.24 -23.96
N LEU A 175 -8.57 -9.56 -23.74
CA LEU A 175 -9.66 -10.31 -23.12
C LEU A 175 -9.90 -9.85 -21.68
N GLU A 176 -8.86 -9.67 -20.87
CA GLU A 176 -8.97 -9.09 -19.52
C GLU A 176 -9.47 -7.64 -19.55
N ALA A 177 -9.03 -6.81 -20.51
CA ALA A 177 -9.53 -5.46 -20.69
C ALA A 177 -10.99 -5.44 -21.17
N THR A 178 -11.40 -6.44 -21.97
CA THR A 178 -12.80 -6.65 -22.37
C THR A 178 -13.60 -7.24 -21.21
N ASP A 179 -12.99 -8.00 -20.29
CA ASP A 179 -13.58 -8.49 -19.03
C ASP A 179 -13.79 -7.35 -18.03
N VAL A 180 -12.87 -6.37 -17.94
CA VAL A 180 -13.06 -5.13 -17.17
C VAL A 180 -14.18 -4.27 -17.78
N ALA A 181 -14.27 -4.21 -19.12
CA ALA A 181 -15.39 -3.58 -19.82
C ALA A 181 -16.71 -4.35 -19.62
N MET A 182 -16.69 -5.69 -19.56
CA MET A 182 -17.86 -6.52 -19.22
C MET A 182 -18.29 -6.37 -17.76
N PHE A 183 -17.35 -6.20 -16.83
CA PHE A 183 -17.63 -5.82 -15.44
C PHE A 183 -18.31 -4.44 -15.33
N SER A 184 -18.32 -3.64 -16.40
CA SER A 184 -18.99 -2.34 -16.49
C SER A 184 -20.32 -2.33 -17.22
N LEU A 185 -20.69 -3.41 -17.92
CA LEU A 185 -21.89 -3.44 -18.75
C LEU A 185 -22.60 -4.79 -18.64
N ASP A 186 -23.69 -4.78 -17.86
CA ASP A 186 -24.46 -5.93 -17.41
C ASP A 186 -25.51 -6.42 -18.43
N THR A 187 -25.18 -6.43 -19.73
CA THR A 187 -26.14 -6.82 -20.77
C THR A 187 -25.75 -8.10 -21.49
N VAL A 188 -26.71 -9.02 -21.58
CA VAL A 188 -26.65 -10.31 -22.31
C VAL A 188 -26.17 -10.14 -23.76
N GLY A 189 -26.37 -8.96 -24.37
CA GLY A 189 -25.87 -8.61 -25.70
C GLY A 189 -24.35 -8.49 -25.82
N ALA A 190 -23.64 -8.10 -24.75
CA ALA A 190 -22.19 -7.96 -24.77
C ALA A 190 -21.49 -9.33 -24.83
N ARG A 191 -22.03 -10.36 -24.17
CA ARG A 191 -21.51 -11.75 -24.27
C ARG A 191 -21.66 -12.33 -25.68
N GLN A 192 -22.72 -11.97 -26.41
CA GLN A 192 -22.89 -12.33 -27.82
C GLN A 192 -21.93 -11.55 -28.73
N GLN A 193 -21.70 -10.26 -28.47
CA GLN A 193 -20.74 -9.45 -29.25
C GLN A 193 -19.29 -9.88 -29.01
N VAL A 194 -18.92 -10.29 -27.80
CA VAL A 194 -17.59 -10.83 -27.49
C VAL A 194 -17.37 -12.19 -28.14
N ARG A 195 -18.38 -13.08 -28.14
CA ARG A 195 -18.34 -14.34 -28.92
C ARG A 195 -18.24 -14.08 -30.42
N ALA A 196 -18.94 -13.08 -30.95
CA ALA A 196 -18.87 -12.71 -32.37
C ALA A 196 -17.53 -12.08 -32.76
N ARG A 197 -16.90 -11.29 -31.87
CA ARG A 197 -15.54 -10.76 -32.05
C ARG A 197 -14.48 -11.85 -31.97
N GLN A 198 -14.60 -12.79 -31.04
CA GLN A 198 -13.74 -13.98 -30.98
C GLN A 198 -13.85 -14.80 -32.27
N GLY A 199 -15.06 -15.01 -32.80
CA GLY A 199 -15.26 -15.70 -34.08
C GLY A 199 -14.55 -15.05 -35.28
N ARG A 200 -14.35 -13.72 -35.27
CA ARG A 200 -13.62 -13.00 -36.33
C ARG A 200 -12.10 -13.01 -36.15
N VAL A 201 -11.59 -13.02 -34.93
CA VAL A 201 -10.14 -13.02 -34.66
C VAL A 201 -9.53 -14.42 -34.81
N PHE A 202 -10.32 -15.48 -34.60
CA PHE A 202 -9.85 -16.87 -34.60
C PHE A 202 -10.22 -17.69 -35.85
N GLY A 203 -10.64 -17.03 -36.93
CA GLY A 203 -11.18 -17.68 -38.14
C GLY A 203 -10.24 -18.61 -38.90
N ASN A 204 -8.93 -18.62 -38.60
CA ASN A 204 -7.92 -19.42 -39.30
C ASN A 204 -7.27 -20.52 -38.45
N LEU A 205 -7.79 -20.83 -37.26
CA LEU A 205 -7.28 -21.93 -36.44
C LEU A 205 -7.88 -23.27 -36.88
N SER A 206 -7.05 -24.32 -36.94
CA SER A 206 -7.52 -25.68 -37.23
C SER A 206 -8.59 -26.10 -36.21
N SER A 207 -9.56 -26.92 -36.62
CA SER A 207 -10.63 -27.40 -35.75
C SER A 207 -10.11 -28.09 -34.48
N THR A 208 -8.98 -28.79 -34.60
CA THR A 208 -8.24 -29.40 -33.47
C THR A 208 -7.66 -28.38 -32.49
N ASP A 209 -7.15 -27.25 -32.97
CA ASP A 209 -6.59 -26.20 -32.11
C ASP A 209 -7.70 -25.41 -31.40
N GLN A 210 -8.85 -25.24 -32.05
CA GLN A 210 -10.04 -24.65 -31.43
C GLN A 210 -10.60 -25.53 -30.30
N VAL A 211 -10.63 -26.85 -30.46
CA VAL A 211 -11.07 -27.78 -29.41
C VAL A 211 -10.12 -27.74 -28.21
N LYS A 212 -8.81 -27.81 -28.44
CA LYS A 212 -7.81 -27.70 -27.37
C LYS A 212 -7.86 -26.36 -26.65
N LEU A 213 -8.10 -25.27 -27.38
CA LEU A 213 -8.27 -23.93 -26.81
C LEU A 213 -9.52 -23.86 -25.92
N ASN A 214 -10.64 -24.41 -26.38
CA ASN A 214 -11.88 -24.44 -25.63
C ASN A 214 -11.79 -25.33 -24.38
N GLU A 215 -11.10 -26.47 -24.45
CA GLU A 215 -10.81 -27.31 -23.28
C GLU A 215 -9.91 -26.59 -22.28
N HIS A 216 -8.86 -25.93 -22.76
CA HIS A 216 -7.96 -25.16 -21.90
C HIS A 216 -8.70 -24.00 -21.23
N LEU A 217 -9.55 -23.29 -21.97
CA LEU A 217 -10.43 -22.23 -21.43
C LEU A 217 -11.41 -22.80 -20.39
N ALA A 218 -12.04 -23.94 -20.66
CA ALA A 218 -12.96 -24.59 -19.73
C ALA A 218 -12.26 -25.01 -18.42
N VAL A 219 -11.05 -25.56 -18.51
CA VAL A 219 -10.22 -25.91 -17.34
C VAL A 219 -9.80 -24.66 -16.57
N GLN A 220 -9.51 -23.55 -17.25
CA GLN A 220 -9.19 -22.29 -16.57
C GLN A 220 -10.40 -21.65 -15.92
N ILE A 221 -11.57 -21.71 -16.55
CA ILE A 221 -12.84 -21.24 -15.97
C ILE A 221 -13.22 -22.09 -14.75
N ASP A 222 -13.10 -23.42 -14.83
CA ASP A 222 -13.40 -24.32 -13.70
C ASP A 222 -12.38 -24.18 -12.54
N LYS A 223 -11.11 -23.86 -12.84
CA LYS A 223 -10.14 -23.45 -11.81
C LYS A 223 -10.51 -22.11 -11.21
N ARG A 224 -10.90 -21.11 -12.01
CA ARG A 224 -11.35 -19.79 -11.55
C ARG A 224 -12.55 -19.91 -10.62
N ASP A 225 -13.58 -20.64 -11.02
CA ASP A 225 -14.84 -20.73 -10.28
C ASP A 225 -14.65 -21.39 -8.89
N ARG A 226 -13.64 -22.26 -8.74
CA ARG A 226 -13.19 -22.79 -7.43
C ARG A 226 -12.54 -21.75 -6.51
N HIS A 227 -12.17 -20.59 -7.04
CA HIS A 227 -11.51 -19.48 -6.35
C HIS A 227 -12.38 -18.22 -6.17
N VAL A 228 -13.63 -18.22 -6.64
CA VAL A 228 -14.60 -17.09 -6.50
C VAL A 228 -15.53 -17.28 -5.29
N SER A 229 -15.11 -17.96 -4.21
CA SER A 229 -15.93 -17.98 -3.00
C SER A 229 -16.01 -16.57 -2.40
N PRO A 230 -17.20 -15.94 -2.28
CA PRO A 230 -17.35 -14.65 -1.64
C PRO A 230 -17.17 -14.75 -0.12
N TRP A 231 -17.24 -15.96 0.43
CA TRP A 231 -17.12 -16.23 1.85
C TRP A 231 -15.69 -16.61 2.25
N PRO A 232 -15.19 -16.04 3.36
CA PRO A 232 -13.87 -16.39 3.87
C PRO A 232 -13.84 -17.82 4.35
N LYS A 233 -12.84 -18.59 3.93
CA LYS A 233 -12.59 -19.91 4.49
C LYS A 233 -12.30 -19.76 5.99
N LYS A 234 -12.59 -20.79 6.80
CA LYS A 234 -12.33 -20.78 8.25
C LYS A 234 -10.93 -20.26 8.64
N ARG A 235 -9.91 -20.52 7.83
CA ARG A 235 -8.54 -20.01 8.01
C ARG A 235 -8.41 -18.48 7.80
N GLN A 236 -9.12 -17.93 6.81
CA GLN A 236 -9.19 -16.48 6.57
C GLN A 236 -10.04 -15.79 7.64
N ILE A 237 -11.11 -16.42 8.14
CA ILE A 237 -11.88 -15.93 9.29
C ILE A 237 -11.01 -15.90 10.55
N ALA A 238 -10.20 -16.93 10.79
CA ALA A 238 -9.28 -16.94 11.93
C ALA A 238 -8.20 -15.84 11.82
N LEU A 239 -7.66 -15.61 10.62
CA LEU A 239 -6.74 -14.49 10.35
C LEU A 239 -7.43 -13.12 10.51
N LEU A 240 -8.64 -12.97 10.00
CA LEU A 240 -9.50 -11.80 10.21
C LEU A 240 -9.70 -11.56 11.71
N LEU A 241 -10.14 -12.56 12.45
CA LEU A 241 -10.31 -12.44 13.90
C LEU A 241 -8.98 -12.10 14.57
N LEU A 242 -7.86 -12.71 14.21
CA LEU A 242 -6.56 -12.37 14.80
C LEU A 242 -6.15 -10.90 14.53
N ILE A 243 -6.31 -10.45 13.28
CA ILE A 243 -5.94 -9.11 12.81
C ILE A 243 -6.87 -8.04 13.39
N TYR A 244 -8.17 -8.32 13.55
CA TYR A 244 -9.16 -7.38 14.06
C TYR A 244 -9.34 -7.45 15.57
N VAL A 245 -9.07 -8.58 16.22
CA VAL A 245 -9.15 -8.70 17.68
C VAL A 245 -8.10 -7.81 18.32
N ILE A 246 -6.90 -7.66 17.79
CA ILE A 246 -5.89 -6.79 18.42
C ILE A 246 -6.30 -5.29 18.37
N PRO A 247 -6.68 -4.70 17.22
CA PRO A 247 -7.19 -3.34 17.14
C PRO A 247 -8.54 -3.17 17.84
N ALA A 248 -9.48 -4.11 17.71
CA ALA A 248 -10.77 -4.02 18.38
C ALA A 248 -10.64 -4.17 19.90
N THR A 249 -9.75 -5.04 20.38
CA THR A 249 -9.46 -5.18 21.82
C THR A 249 -8.73 -3.95 22.32
N ASN A 250 -7.78 -3.37 21.56
CA ASN A 250 -7.20 -2.08 21.92
C ASN A 250 -8.25 -0.97 21.92
N LEU A 251 -9.14 -0.89 20.92
CA LEU A 251 -10.17 0.14 20.82
C LEU A 251 -11.26 -0.03 21.88
N ILE A 252 -11.61 -1.27 22.25
CA ILE A 252 -12.49 -1.59 23.38
C ILE A 252 -11.79 -1.30 24.71
N LEU A 253 -10.53 -1.68 24.90
CA LEU A 253 -9.76 -1.35 26.10
C LEU A 253 -9.62 0.18 26.22
N PHE A 254 -9.36 0.91 25.13
CA PHE A 254 -9.19 2.37 25.08
C PHE A 254 -10.50 3.18 24.99
N HIS A 255 -11.65 2.57 24.74
CA HIS A 255 -12.94 3.26 24.91
C HIS A 255 -13.66 2.84 26.19
N VAL A 256 -13.66 1.56 26.55
CA VAL A 256 -14.38 1.08 27.75
C VAL A 256 -13.61 1.42 29.03
N ILE A 257 -12.28 1.33 29.04
CA ILE A 257 -11.49 1.69 30.23
C ILE A 257 -11.42 3.22 30.37
N PRO A 258 -11.10 4.02 29.34
CA PRO A 258 -11.11 5.48 29.41
C PRO A 258 -12.49 6.10 29.58
N VAL A 259 -13.60 5.60 29.03
CA VAL A 259 -14.93 6.19 29.31
C VAL A 259 -15.31 5.96 30.78
N SER A 260 -15.05 4.76 31.33
CA SER A 260 -15.23 4.53 32.77
C SER A 260 -14.26 5.37 33.62
N TRP A 261 -13.05 5.65 33.15
CA TRP A 261 -12.04 6.48 33.82
C TRP A 261 -12.25 8.00 33.64
N TYR A 262 -12.83 8.45 32.52
CA TYR A 262 -13.23 9.83 32.24
C TYR A 262 -14.41 10.21 33.14
N ILE A 263 -15.36 9.28 33.30
CA ILE A 263 -16.50 9.39 34.22
C ILE A 263 -16.05 9.26 35.68
N ALA A 264 -15.03 8.45 35.99
CA ALA A 264 -14.55 8.21 37.36
C ALA A 264 -13.39 9.12 37.84
N GLY A 265 -13.00 10.16 37.09
CA GLY A 265 -11.99 11.11 37.56
C GLY A 265 -10.53 10.61 37.54
N ALA A 266 -10.17 9.78 36.55
CA ALA A 266 -8.81 9.26 36.41
C ALA A 266 -7.72 10.36 36.33
N PRO A 267 -6.48 10.05 36.75
CA PRO A 267 -5.35 10.99 36.73
C PRO A 267 -5.17 11.62 35.34
N LYS A 268 -4.82 12.91 35.30
CA LYS A 268 -4.65 13.69 34.05
C LYS A 268 -3.72 13.00 33.04
N ASP A 269 -2.67 12.33 33.52
CA ASP A 269 -1.66 11.68 32.68
C ASP A 269 -2.23 10.53 31.81
N ASN A 270 -3.23 9.80 32.32
CA ASN A 270 -3.85 8.72 31.57
C ASN A 270 -4.80 9.23 30.48
N ARG A 271 -5.39 10.43 30.65
CA ARG A 271 -6.25 11.05 29.63
C ARG A 271 -5.44 11.51 28.44
N GLU A 272 -4.29 12.14 28.69
CA GLU A 272 -3.42 12.65 27.63
C GLU A 272 -2.88 11.51 26.74
N LEU A 273 -2.53 10.37 27.33
CA LEU A 273 -2.08 9.19 26.56
C LEU A 273 -3.18 8.66 25.64
N VAL A 274 -4.42 8.58 26.13
CA VAL A 274 -5.58 8.12 25.35
C VAL A 274 -5.88 9.10 24.21
N ASP A 275 -5.90 10.39 24.50
CA ASP A 275 -6.17 11.42 23.49
C ASP A 275 -5.08 11.41 22.40
N THR A 276 -3.82 11.27 22.80
CA THR A 276 -2.68 11.15 21.87
C THR A 276 -2.77 9.89 21.01
N PHE A 277 -3.20 8.76 21.59
CA PHE A 277 -3.41 7.50 20.88
C PHE A 277 -4.52 7.63 19.82
N LEU A 278 -5.65 8.24 20.19
CA LEU A 278 -6.78 8.43 19.28
C LEU A 278 -6.42 9.39 18.14
N ILE A 279 -5.74 10.50 18.45
CA ILE A 279 -5.23 11.44 17.45
C ILE A 279 -4.25 10.74 16.51
N SER A 280 -3.32 9.93 17.04
CA SER A 280 -2.39 9.14 16.23
C SER A 280 -3.09 8.17 15.30
N CYS A 281 -4.05 7.39 15.80
CA CYS A 281 -4.82 6.45 14.98
C CYS A 281 -5.59 7.19 13.87
N MET A 282 -6.24 8.29 14.21
CA MET A 282 -6.99 9.12 13.25
C MET A 282 -6.08 9.64 12.13
N TRP A 283 -4.93 10.21 12.48
CA TRP A 283 -3.98 10.74 11.52
C TRP A 283 -3.35 9.67 10.65
N ASN A 284 -2.89 8.57 11.25
CA ASN A 284 -2.32 7.44 10.51
C ASN A 284 -3.31 6.87 9.49
N VAL A 285 -4.56 6.61 9.91
CA VAL A 285 -5.60 6.07 9.02
C VAL A 285 -5.92 7.08 7.91
N SER A 286 -6.12 8.35 8.25
CA SER A 286 -6.45 9.39 7.27
C SER A 286 -5.34 9.57 6.23
N GLY A 287 -4.09 9.62 6.67
CA GLY A 287 -2.94 9.76 5.79
C GLY A 287 -2.82 8.59 4.81
N ALA A 288 -3.02 7.34 5.28
CA ALA A 288 -2.99 6.17 4.40
C ALA A 288 -4.08 6.20 3.32
N PHE A 289 -5.31 6.62 3.67
CA PHE A 289 -6.40 6.76 2.70
C PHE A 289 -6.15 7.89 1.70
N VAL A 290 -5.66 9.05 2.16
CA VAL A 290 -5.31 10.19 1.30
C VAL A 290 -4.16 9.82 0.36
N GLY A 291 -3.09 9.23 0.88
CA GLY A 291 -1.95 8.77 0.10
C GLY A 291 -2.34 7.78 -0.98
N LYS A 292 -3.20 6.80 -0.65
CA LYS A 292 -3.76 5.88 -1.65
C LYS A 292 -4.59 6.59 -2.71
N TYR A 293 -5.47 7.51 -2.32
CA TYR A 293 -6.32 8.26 -3.25
C TYR A 293 -5.47 9.08 -4.23
N LEU A 294 -4.48 9.82 -3.73
CA LEU A 294 -3.57 10.64 -4.54
C LEU A 294 -2.62 9.79 -5.41
N GLY A 295 -2.22 8.62 -4.89
CA GLY A 295 -1.37 7.64 -5.56
C GLY A 295 -2.05 6.88 -6.70
N SER A 296 -3.39 6.86 -6.77
CA SER A 296 -4.21 6.03 -7.67
C SER A 296 -4.11 6.32 -9.19
N ASN A 297 -3.20 7.21 -9.61
CA ASN A 297 -3.06 7.56 -11.03
C ASN A 297 -2.34 6.48 -11.85
N PRO A 298 -2.76 6.23 -13.11
CA PRO A 298 -2.19 5.18 -13.94
C PRO A 298 -0.70 5.43 -14.23
N VAL A 299 0.07 4.34 -14.25
CA VAL A 299 1.50 4.31 -14.60
C VAL A 299 1.68 4.89 -16.01
N LYS A 300 2.04 6.18 -16.11
CA LYS A 300 2.47 6.80 -17.36
C LYS A 300 3.98 6.58 -17.54
N SER A 301 4.32 5.83 -18.58
CA SER A 301 5.65 5.83 -19.24
C SER A 301 6.87 5.77 -18.30
N ASN A 302 7.20 4.58 -17.81
CA ASN A 302 8.48 4.26 -17.15
C ASN A 302 8.75 4.92 -15.78
N VAL A 303 7.77 5.61 -15.18
CA VAL A 303 7.90 6.29 -13.87
C VAL A 303 6.64 6.04 -13.03
N HIS A 304 6.80 5.66 -11.75
CA HIS A 304 5.70 5.56 -10.78
C HIS A 304 5.38 6.95 -10.23
N TRP A 305 4.58 7.72 -10.98
CA TRP A 305 4.20 9.08 -10.61
C TRP A 305 3.32 9.17 -9.36
N GLY A 306 2.54 8.13 -9.05
CA GLY A 306 1.69 8.08 -7.85
C GLY A 306 2.50 8.24 -6.58
N THR A 307 3.42 7.30 -6.33
CA THR A 307 4.29 7.30 -5.15
C THR A 307 5.21 8.52 -5.08
N PHE A 308 5.72 8.99 -6.23
CA PHE A 308 6.47 10.25 -6.28
C PHE A 308 5.64 11.44 -5.77
N ARG A 309 4.43 11.63 -6.30
CA ARG A 309 3.57 12.77 -5.91
C ARG A 309 3.26 12.77 -4.42
N VAL A 310 2.91 11.61 -3.89
CA VAL A 310 2.53 11.43 -2.49
C VAL A 310 3.73 11.70 -1.57
N ASN A 311 4.92 11.19 -1.91
CA ASN A 311 6.14 11.47 -1.15
C ASN A 311 6.52 12.96 -1.17
N ILE A 312 6.43 13.61 -2.33
CA ILE A 312 6.70 15.06 -2.43
C ILE A 312 5.68 15.86 -1.64
N LEU A 313 4.39 15.52 -1.72
CA LEU A 313 3.34 16.22 -0.98
C LEU A 313 3.55 16.10 0.53
N SER A 314 3.85 14.90 1.02
CA SER A 314 4.22 14.68 2.42
C SER A 314 5.42 15.53 2.84
N CYS A 315 6.49 15.60 2.04
CA CYS A 315 7.63 16.49 2.31
C CYS A 315 7.22 17.98 2.39
N ILE A 316 6.31 18.44 1.53
CA ILE A 316 5.79 19.82 1.57
C ILE A 316 4.97 20.04 2.85
N LEU A 317 4.11 19.10 3.20
CA LEU A 317 3.26 19.19 4.39
C LEU A 317 4.09 19.17 5.68
N ILE A 318 5.10 18.30 5.78
CA ILE A 318 6.01 18.26 6.93
C ILE A 318 6.77 19.58 7.06
N GLY A 319 7.35 20.09 5.97
CA GLY A 319 8.03 21.38 5.97
C GLY A 319 7.10 22.53 6.39
N THR A 320 5.85 22.51 5.90
CA THR A 320 4.83 23.52 6.26
C THR A 320 4.44 23.42 7.74
N ALA A 321 4.27 22.21 8.26
CA ALA A 321 3.91 21.98 9.66
C ALA A 321 5.05 22.38 10.63
N HIS A 322 6.31 22.15 10.26
CA HIS A 322 7.46 22.70 11.00
C HIS A 322 7.43 24.22 11.07
N ASN A 323 7.11 24.88 9.95
CA ASN A 323 6.96 26.33 9.93
C ASN A 323 5.79 26.79 10.81
N ILE A 324 4.64 26.11 10.77
CA ILE A 324 3.49 26.41 11.65
C ILE A 324 3.88 26.27 13.13
N LEU A 325 4.63 25.23 13.49
CA LEU A 325 5.14 25.02 14.84
C LEU A 325 6.10 26.13 15.29
N LEU A 326 6.99 26.58 14.40
CA LEU A 326 7.91 27.68 14.67
C LEU A 326 7.18 29.01 14.93
N TYR A 327 6.07 29.24 14.22
CA TYR A 327 5.26 30.45 14.29
C TYR A 327 3.99 30.29 15.14
N ARG A 328 3.97 29.30 16.03
CA ARG A 328 2.77 28.93 16.81
C ARG A 328 2.18 30.10 17.60
N HIS A 329 3.01 31.03 18.08
CA HIS A 329 2.57 32.20 18.85
C HIS A 329 1.70 33.18 18.04
N TYR A 330 1.71 33.08 16.70
CA TYR A 330 0.80 33.86 15.84
C TYR A 330 -0.60 33.26 15.72
N PHE A 331 -0.82 32.03 16.22
CA PHE A 331 -2.12 31.36 16.15
C PHE A 331 -2.84 31.41 17.50
N PRO A 332 -4.17 31.66 17.52
CA PRO A 332 -4.95 31.59 18.75
C PRO A 332 -4.89 30.17 19.32
N GLY A 333 -4.37 30.02 20.53
CA GLY A 333 -4.16 28.72 21.19
C GLY A 333 -2.90 27.97 20.72
N GLY A 334 -2.03 28.57 19.91
CA GLY A 334 -0.83 27.91 19.40
C GLY A 334 0.24 27.62 20.46
N ASP A 335 0.24 28.35 21.58
CA ASP A 335 1.12 28.07 22.72
C ASP A 335 0.61 26.95 23.64
N THR A 336 -0.55 26.36 23.33
CA THR A 336 -1.06 25.23 24.11
C THR A 336 -0.29 23.96 23.81
N ARG A 337 -0.11 23.11 24.83
CA ARG A 337 0.48 21.78 24.68
C ARG A 337 -0.28 20.91 23.66
N LEU A 338 -1.61 21.04 23.62
CA LEU A 338 -2.46 20.31 22.68
C LEU A 338 -2.15 20.67 21.23
N PHE A 339 -1.93 21.96 20.92
CA PHE A 339 -1.55 22.39 19.58
C PHE A 339 -0.23 21.75 19.12
N ALA A 340 0.77 21.73 20.01
CA ALA A 340 2.05 21.08 19.74
C ALA A 340 1.89 19.58 19.48
N ILE A 341 1.08 18.87 20.30
CA ILE A 341 0.80 17.44 20.12
C ILE A 341 0.11 17.19 18.78
N ILE A 342 -0.94 17.96 18.43
CA ILE A 342 -1.67 17.80 17.17
C ILE A 342 -0.73 18.00 15.98
N CYS A 343 0.08 19.06 15.99
CA CYS A 343 1.02 19.34 14.90
C CYS A 343 2.11 18.28 14.80
N GLN A 344 2.67 17.83 15.92
CA GLN A 344 3.68 16.77 15.93
C GLN A 344 3.11 15.46 15.39
N ARG A 345 1.89 15.09 15.79
CA ARG A 345 1.20 13.90 15.29
C ARG A 345 0.80 14.03 13.83
N PHE A 346 0.42 15.23 13.38
CA PHE A 346 0.19 15.47 11.96
C PHE A 346 1.47 15.23 11.13
N ILE A 347 2.63 15.68 11.62
CA ILE A 347 3.93 15.43 10.99
C ILE A 347 4.24 13.93 10.97
N SER A 348 4.30 13.30 12.15
CA SER A 348 4.80 11.93 12.29
C SER A 348 3.83 10.88 11.73
N ASP A 349 2.53 11.08 11.94
CA ASP A 349 1.51 10.07 11.72
C ASP A 349 0.76 10.32 10.40
N PHE A 350 0.22 11.52 10.15
CA PHE A 350 -0.51 11.79 8.91
C PHE A 350 0.42 11.88 7.70
N CYS A 351 1.41 12.78 7.73
CA CYS A 351 2.34 12.94 6.61
C CYS A 351 3.23 11.71 6.46
N GLY A 352 3.60 11.09 7.59
CA GLY A 352 4.27 9.79 7.62
C GLY A 352 3.47 8.74 6.86
N SER A 353 2.24 8.45 7.28
CA SER A 353 1.42 7.38 6.70
C SER A 353 0.89 7.66 5.31
N GLU A 354 0.76 8.93 4.94
CA GLU A 354 0.52 9.36 3.56
C GLU A 354 1.65 8.86 2.65
N SER A 355 2.90 9.02 3.09
CA SER A 355 4.10 8.65 2.32
C SER A 355 4.61 7.24 2.60
N SER A 356 4.31 6.28 1.72
CA SER A 356 4.79 4.90 1.90
C SER A 356 6.23 4.70 1.41
N PHE A 357 7.18 4.54 2.34
CA PHE A 357 8.56 4.17 2.01
C PHE A 357 8.65 2.73 1.46
N ALA A 358 7.91 1.78 2.04
CA ALA A 358 7.83 0.42 1.51
C ALA A 358 7.23 0.37 0.10
N GLY A 359 6.24 1.21 -0.21
CA GLY A 359 5.68 1.39 -1.55
C GLY A 359 6.73 1.91 -2.53
N PHE A 360 7.51 2.93 -2.13
CA PHE A 360 8.60 3.47 -2.93
C PHE A 360 9.68 2.43 -3.29
N ILE A 361 10.09 1.58 -2.34
CA ILE A 361 11.03 0.48 -2.60
C ILE A 361 10.40 -0.54 -3.55
N SER A 362 9.16 -0.95 -3.32
CA SER A 362 8.47 -1.94 -4.16
C SER A 362 8.28 -1.47 -5.61
N ASP A 363 7.89 -0.21 -5.82
CA ASP A 363 7.77 0.39 -7.15
C ASP A 363 9.12 0.43 -7.87
N THR A 364 10.17 0.84 -7.16
CA THR A 364 11.53 0.85 -7.72
C THR A 364 11.97 -0.56 -8.12
N MET A 365 11.68 -1.56 -7.29
CA MET A 365 11.99 -2.95 -7.56
C MET A 365 11.19 -3.53 -8.73
N THR A 366 9.93 -3.12 -8.86
CA THR A 366 9.08 -3.47 -10.00
C THR A 366 9.66 -2.92 -11.30
N LEU A 367 10.14 -1.67 -11.30
CA LEU A 367 10.84 -1.10 -12.46
C LEU A 367 12.15 -1.82 -12.79
N ILE A 368 12.96 -2.18 -11.78
CA ILE A 368 14.24 -2.89 -11.98
C ILE A 368 14.02 -4.26 -12.64
N ARG A 369 12.89 -4.90 -12.33
CA ARG A 369 12.54 -6.25 -12.80
C ARG A 369 11.74 -6.25 -14.10
N SER A 370 11.17 -5.10 -14.49
CA SER A 370 10.45 -4.98 -15.75
C SER A 370 11.40 -5.09 -16.94
N PRO A 371 11.19 -6.05 -17.86
CA PRO A 371 12.06 -6.24 -19.03
C PRO A 371 12.00 -5.05 -20.00
N ALA A 372 10.91 -4.28 -19.96
CA ALA A 372 10.71 -3.11 -20.82
C ALA A 372 11.53 -1.88 -20.39
N VAL A 373 11.99 -1.83 -19.13
CA VAL A 373 12.67 -0.66 -18.56
C VAL A 373 14.14 -0.97 -18.36
N LYS A 374 15.03 -0.16 -18.95
CA LYS A 374 16.47 -0.28 -18.69
C LYS A 374 16.72 -0.02 -17.20
N LYS A 375 17.45 -0.91 -16.52
CA LYS A 375 17.79 -0.79 -15.08
C LYS A 375 18.33 0.59 -14.69
N ARG A 376 19.11 1.23 -15.56
CA ARG A 376 19.63 2.60 -15.37
C ARG A 376 18.52 3.64 -15.17
N ILE A 377 17.38 3.50 -15.85
CA ILE A 377 16.23 4.39 -15.71
C ILE A 377 15.58 4.21 -14.34
N ALA A 378 15.43 2.97 -13.87
CA ALA A 378 14.88 2.69 -12.55
C ALA A 378 15.74 3.29 -11.43
N VAL A 379 17.07 3.14 -11.51
CA VAL A 379 18.02 3.75 -10.55
C VAL A 379 17.96 5.27 -10.62
N ARG A 380 17.87 5.86 -11.82
CA ARG A 380 17.73 7.31 -11.98
C ARG A 380 16.43 7.82 -11.35
N ASN A 381 15.31 7.11 -11.53
CA ASN A 381 14.03 7.48 -10.91
C ASN A 381 14.10 7.42 -9.38
N PHE A 382 14.74 6.38 -8.85
CA PHE A 382 14.97 6.24 -7.41
C PHE A 382 15.76 7.43 -6.85
N ILE A 383 16.90 7.75 -7.45
CA ILE A 383 17.73 8.90 -7.05
C ILE A 383 16.95 10.21 -7.20
N TYR A 384 16.21 10.37 -8.29
CA TYR A 384 15.40 11.57 -8.54
C TYR A 384 14.32 11.76 -7.46
N ASN A 385 13.64 10.69 -7.02
CA ASN A 385 12.61 10.77 -6.00
C ASN A 385 13.21 11.21 -4.64
N ILE A 386 14.30 10.58 -4.22
CA ILE A 386 14.99 10.95 -2.98
C ILE A 386 15.52 12.39 -3.04
N SER A 387 16.26 12.73 -4.10
CA SER A 387 16.85 14.07 -4.24
C SER A 387 15.79 15.17 -4.33
N SER A 388 14.68 14.93 -5.03
CA SER A 388 13.56 15.89 -5.10
C SER A 388 12.86 16.03 -3.75
N GLY A 389 12.65 14.92 -3.02
CA GLY A 389 12.08 14.95 -1.67
C GLY A 389 12.91 15.78 -0.70
N VAL A 390 14.22 15.53 -0.65
CA VAL A 390 15.16 16.32 0.16
C VAL A 390 15.15 17.79 -0.27
N ALA A 391 15.29 18.08 -1.57
CA ALA A 391 15.38 19.44 -2.06
C ALA A 391 14.11 20.26 -1.77
N ILE A 392 12.93 19.68 -2.00
CA ILE A 392 11.65 20.35 -1.75
C ILE A 392 11.42 20.54 -0.26
N PHE A 393 11.70 19.53 0.56
CA PHE A 393 11.61 19.66 2.01
C PHE A 393 12.47 20.82 2.54
N LEU A 394 13.75 20.85 2.16
CA LEU A 394 14.67 21.92 2.54
C LEU A 394 14.20 23.28 2.02
N PHE A 395 13.74 23.35 0.77
CA PHE A 395 13.21 24.59 0.19
C PHE A 395 12.04 25.14 1.01
N VAL A 396 11.08 24.29 1.40
CA VAL A 396 9.92 24.72 2.20
C VAL A 396 10.35 25.18 3.60
N VAL A 397 11.22 24.44 4.29
CA VAL A 397 11.71 24.82 5.62
C VAL A 397 12.51 26.13 5.57
N PHE A 398 13.42 26.28 4.61
CA PHE A 398 14.24 27.50 4.50
C PHE A 398 13.50 28.70 3.93
N SER A 399 12.50 28.50 3.06
CA SER A 399 11.76 29.60 2.45
C SER A 399 11.13 30.52 3.50
N VAL A 400 10.65 29.97 4.60
CA VAL A 400 10.04 30.77 5.68
C VAL A 400 11.10 31.40 6.58
N GLY A 401 12.21 30.70 6.87
CA GLY A 401 13.34 31.29 7.60
C GLY A 401 14.01 32.46 6.88
N PHE A 402 14.05 32.42 5.54
CA PHE A 402 14.57 33.52 4.72
C PHE A 402 13.63 34.75 4.75
N VAL A 403 12.32 34.52 4.69
CA VAL A 403 11.31 35.59 4.76
C VAL A 403 11.32 36.30 6.12
N THR A 404 11.64 35.59 7.21
CA THR A 404 11.67 36.19 8.56
C THR A 404 13.02 36.77 8.95
N SER A 405 14.14 36.32 8.39
CA SER A 405 15.46 36.93 8.63
C SER A 405 15.65 38.27 7.89
N TYR A 406 14.80 38.56 6.90
CA TYR A 406 14.80 39.81 6.14
C TYR A 406 13.85 40.89 6.70
N ARG A 407 13.16 40.61 7.81
CA ARG A 407 12.44 41.60 8.62
C ARG A 407 13.22 41.89 9.88
#